data_AF-A0A935TPR0-F1
#
_entry.id   AF-A0A935TPR0-F1
#
_cell.length_a   1.000
_cell.length_b   1.000
_cell.length_c   1.000
_cell.angle_alpha   90.00
_cell.angle_beta   90.00
_cell.angle_gamma   90.00
#
_symmetry.space_group_name_H-M   'P 1'
#
loop_
_entity.id
_entity.type
_entity.pdbx_description
1 polymer ?
#
loop_
_entity_poly.entity_id
_entity_poly.type
_entity_poly.pdbx_seq_one_letter_code
_entity_poly.pdbx_strand_id
1 'polypeptide(L)'
;MISPNYYFGCNGGYKLSKRRRVKCHGHAPCYNVAHAIMNSCNTYFCQIYKLTLDQERFDNVGEGLLNWDAYLNNFGIGCDPKIDLPAASDGFVPKPDYYNNMYGKGKWIANTIISMGIGQGELGTSPLQMANATAIIAGRGIFKYPHIARPNPADLNNTYNKTHRLKIDDQYFESITNGMEKVMTQGTAKNAYTPYLEVCGKTGTAQNPHGKDHSLFVGFAPKNNPKIAISVIVENGGWGADYGAVIGSLVMDKYINDTIMGGHRRYLENKMIKTDLIYNRRSSFDYSSWDDMALISDYANSSPSVKFEISDDVQQEDYDLIREELGDPIEEIPENTPDNNESQPASPPPSAPPTTPQPANDKKQGNIGGGTEF
;
A
#
# COMPACT_ATOMS: atom_id res chain seq x y z
N MET A 1 11.76 -17.45 12.57
CA MET A 1 11.92 -16.83 11.24
C MET A 1 10.58 -16.86 10.52
N ILE A 2 10.12 -15.71 10.01
CA ILE A 2 8.90 -15.59 9.20
C ILE A 2 9.26 -15.93 7.74
N SER A 3 8.40 -16.66 7.03
CA SER A 3 8.57 -17.00 5.62
C SER A 3 7.35 -16.56 4.80
N PRO A 4 7.39 -16.57 3.46
CA PRO A 4 6.22 -16.28 2.62
C PRO A 4 4.97 -17.11 2.98
N ASN A 5 5.18 -18.34 3.47
CA ASN A 5 4.13 -19.28 3.87
C ASN A 5 3.70 -19.16 5.34
N TYR A 6 4.21 -18.16 6.06
CA TYR A 6 3.90 -17.99 7.48
C TYR A 6 2.42 -17.65 7.67
N TYR A 7 1.76 -18.39 8.57
CA TYR A 7 0.32 -18.38 8.75
C TYR A 7 -0.07 -17.86 10.12
N PHE A 8 -1.11 -17.02 10.16
CA PHE A 8 -1.86 -16.76 11.37
C PHE A 8 -3.37 -16.81 11.15
N GLY A 9 -4.07 -17.45 12.09
CA GLY A 9 -5.53 -17.50 12.09
C GLY A 9 -6.18 -16.17 12.48
N CYS A 10 -7.15 -15.72 11.68
CA CYS A 10 -7.95 -14.53 11.96
C CYS A 10 -9.32 -14.93 12.52
N ASN A 11 -9.54 -14.71 13.82
CA ASN A 11 -10.82 -14.94 14.49
C ASN A 11 -11.63 -13.64 14.62
N GLY A 12 -11.71 -12.86 13.53
CA GLY A 12 -12.40 -11.57 13.48
C GLY A 12 -11.67 -10.41 14.16
N GLY A 13 -10.40 -10.58 14.56
CA GLY A 13 -9.57 -9.50 15.08
C GLY A 13 -8.42 -9.96 15.97
N TYR A 14 -7.44 -9.06 16.15
CA TYR A 14 -6.31 -9.24 17.04
C TYR A 14 -6.73 -8.94 18.49
N LYS A 15 -6.53 -9.91 19.40
CA LYS A 15 -6.89 -9.74 20.82
C LYS A 15 -5.77 -9.01 21.56
N LEU A 16 -6.05 -7.80 22.03
CA LEU A 16 -5.15 -7.02 22.89
C LEU A 16 -5.27 -7.42 24.37
N SER A 17 -6.48 -7.78 24.79
CA SER A 17 -6.78 -8.28 26.14
C SER A 17 -8.08 -9.09 26.12
N LYS A 18 -8.53 -9.55 27.29
CA LYS A 18 -9.85 -10.21 27.43
C LYS A 18 -11.01 -9.35 26.90
N ARG A 19 -10.90 -8.01 26.95
CA ARG A 19 -11.98 -7.07 26.60
C ARG A 19 -11.66 -6.17 25.38
N ARG A 20 -10.40 -6.03 24.99
CA ARG A 20 -9.99 -5.17 23.86
C ARG A 20 -9.49 -5.98 22.69
N ARG A 21 -9.88 -5.58 21.48
CA ARG A 21 -9.39 -6.16 20.22
C ARG A 21 -9.28 -5.10 19.12
N VAL A 22 -8.30 -5.26 18.24
CA VAL A 22 -8.31 -4.61 16.93
C VAL A 22 -9.21 -5.45 16.03
N LYS A 23 -10.35 -4.89 15.61
CA LYS A 23 -11.32 -5.63 14.79
C LYS A 23 -10.73 -5.93 13.41
N CYS A 24 -11.11 -7.07 12.85
CA CYS A 24 -10.91 -7.39 11.44
C CYS A 24 -12.27 -7.56 10.78
N HIS A 25 -12.34 -7.33 9.46
CA HIS A 25 -13.54 -7.65 8.69
C HIS A 25 -13.58 -9.16 8.38
N GLY A 26 -14.74 -9.65 7.92
CA GLY A 26 -14.93 -11.06 7.59
C GLY A 26 -14.20 -11.43 6.30
N HIS A 27 -13.36 -12.47 6.35
CA HIS A 27 -12.66 -13.02 5.20
C HIS A 27 -12.26 -14.49 5.46
N ALA A 28 -11.89 -15.22 4.41
CA ALA A 28 -11.38 -16.59 4.52
C ALA A 28 -10.03 -16.64 5.26
N PRO A 29 -9.63 -17.80 5.85
CA PRO A 29 -8.34 -17.90 6.54
C PRO A 29 -7.16 -17.49 5.64
N CYS A 30 -6.22 -16.72 6.21
CA CYS A 30 -5.08 -16.17 5.47
C CYS A 30 -3.88 -17.10 5.55
N TYR A 31 -3.85 -18.17 4.76
CA TYR A 31 -2.86 -19.26 4.85
C TYR A 31 -1.39 -18.86 4.65
N ASN A 32 -1.11 -17.65 4.15
CA ASN A 32 0.22 -17.14 3.87
C ASN A 32 0.19 -15.60 3.78
N VAL A 33 1.36 -14.97 3.59
CA VAL A 33 1.50 -13.51 3.47
C VAL A 33 0.63 -12.96 2.34
N ALA A 34 0.62 -13.61 1.17
CA ALA A 34 -0.15 -13.17 0.01
C ALA A 34 -1.67 -13.13 0.29
N HIS A 35 -2.21 -14.13 1.01
CA HIS A 35 -3.62 -14.12 1.42
C HIS A 35 -3.91 -13.06 2.48
N ALA A 36 -2.96 -12.79 3.39
CA ALA A 36 -3.11 -11.70 4.37
C ALA A 36 -3.18 -10.33 3.68
N ILE A 37 -2.38 -10.11 2.63
CA ILE A 37 -2.41 -8.89 1.80
C ILE A 37 -3.72 -8.81 1.01
N MET A 38 -4.09 -9.89 0.31
CA MET A 38 -5.34 -9.99 -0.48
C MET A 38 -6.57 -9.57 0.33
N ASN A 39 -6.68 -10.11 1.55
CA ASN A 39 -7.78 -9.86 2.47
C ASN A 39 -7.55 -8.65 3.39
N SER A 40 -6.42 -7.95 3.31
CA SER A 40 -6.10 -6.86 4.24
C SER A 40 -6.31 -7.22 5.73
N CYS A 41 -5.77 -8.37 6.14
CA CYS A 41 -6.06 -8.97 7.45
C CYS A 41 -5.37 -8.24 8.61
N ASN A 42 -6.13 -7.44 9.38
CA ASN A 42 -5.61 -6.74 10.55
C ASN A 42 -4.94 -7.67 11.57
N THR A 43 -5.51 -8.86 11.79
CA THR A 43 -4.96 -9.82 12.77
C THR A 43 -3.54 -10.24 12.42
N TYR A 44 -3.32 -10.56 11.14
CA TYR A 44 -2.03 -11.00 10.63
C TYR A 44 -0.98 -9.89 10.80
N PHE A 45 -1.29 -8.67 10.35
CA PHE A 45 -0.32 -7.57 10.40
C PHE A 45 -0.04 -7.08 11.81
N CYS A 46 -1.02 -7.09 12.72
CA CYS A 46 -0.76 -6.86 14.15
C CYS A 46 0.20 -7.90 14.75
N GLN A 47 0.07 -9.18 14.38
CA GLN A 47 0.97 -10.23 14.89
C GLN A 47 2.38 -10.10 14.32
N ILE A 48 2.51 -9.84 13.02
CA ILE A 48 3.82 -9.63 12.37
C ILE A 48 4.50 -8.40 12.98
N TYR A 49 3.77 -7.30 13.19
CA TYR A 49 4.31 -6.12 13.84
C TYR A 49 4.81 -6.42 15.25
N LYS A 50 3.99 -7.10 16.07
CA LYS A 50 4.43 -7.53 17.41
C LYS A 50 5.70 -8.39 17.36
N LEU A 51 5.74 -9.40 16.49
CA LEU A 51 6.92 -10.26 16.34
C LEU A 51 8.15 -9.49 15.85
N THR A 52 7.95 -8.42 15.07
CA THR A 52 9.03 -7.57 14.59
C THR A 52 9.66 -6.78 15.73
N LEU A 53 8.85 -6.29 16.67
CA LEU A 53 9.33 -5.51 17.82
C LEU A 53 9.87 -6.37 18.97
N ASP A 54 9.28 -7.54 19.21
CA ASP A 54 9.61 -8.43 20.34
C ASP A 54 10.67 -9.48 19.98
N GLN A 55 11.58 -9.20 19.03
CA GLN A 55 12.64 -10.16 18.69
C GLN A 55 13.62 -10.30 19.86
N GLU A 56 14.06 -11.54 20.14
CA GLU A 56 14.99 -11.84 21.23
C GLU A 56 16.35 -11.13 21.13
N ARG A 57 16.70 -10.63 19.93
CA ARG A 57 17.94 -9.88 19.70
C ARG A 57 17.92 -8.44 20.22
N PHE A 58 16.75 -7.93 20.61
CA PHE A 58 16.60 -6.58 21.15
C PHE A 58 16.47 -6.64 22.66
N ASP A 59 17.12 -5.71 23.36
CA ASP A 59 17.01 -5.65 24.82
C ASP A 59 15.61 -5.19 25.26
N ASN A 60 14.92 -4.44 24.41
CA ASN A 60 13.58 -3.93 24.66
C ASN A 60 12.80 -3.58 23.38
N VAL A 61 11.49 -3.35 23.53
CA VAL A 61 10.57 -3.00 22.43
C VAL A 61 10.95 -1.69 21.74
N GLY A 62 11.64 -0.77 22.44
CA GLY A 62 12.14 0.49 21.88
C GLY A 62 13.17 0.27 20.78
N GLU A 63 14.14 -0.61 21.00
CA GLU A 63 15.12 -1.00 19.97
C GLU A 63 14.46 -1.72 18.80
N GLY A 64 13.49 -2.60 19.08
CA GLY A 64 12.68 -3.22 18.04
C GLY A 64 11.94 -2.19 17.18
N LEU A 65 11.46 -1.10 17.79
CA LEU A 65 10.79 0.01 17.10
C LEU A 65 11.77 0.82 16.26
N LEU A 66 12.97 1.11 16.75
CA LEU A 66 14.02 1.79 15.97
C LEU A 66 14.43 0.95 14.76
N ASN A 67 14.60 -0.36 14.93
CA ASN A 67 14.89 -1.24 13.81
C ASN A 67 13.72 -1.25 12.80
N TRP A 68 12.45 -1.26 13.25
CA TRP A 68 11.30 -1.18 12.35
C TRP A 68 11.25 0.16 11.60
N ASP A 69 11.52 1.27 12.26
CA ASP A 69 11.64 2.59 11.65
C ASP A 69 12.76 2.65 10.61
N ALA A 70 13.95 2.09 10.92
CA ALA A 70 15.03 1.97 9.95
C ALA A 70 14.62 1.17 8.70
N TYR A 71 13.84 0.09 8.88
CA TYR A 71 13.26 -0.65 7.75
C TYR A 71 12.28 0.20 6.93
N LEU A 72 11.44 1.04 7.55
CA LEU A 72 10.54 1.95 6.83
C LEU A 72 11.30 3.03 6.06
N ASN A 73 12.38 3.57 6.64
CA ASN A 73 13.24 4.55 5.99
C ASN A 73 13.87 4.00 4.70
N ASN A 74 14.18 2.70 4.64
CA ASN A 74 14.67 2.06 3.41
C ASN A 74 13.65 2.11 2.26
N PHE A 75 12.36 2.19 2.58
CA PHE A 75 11.29 2.38 1.60
C PHE A 75 10.92 3.86 1.40
N GLY A 76 11.68 4.80 2.00
CA GLY A 76 11.43 6.23 1.92
C GLY A 76 10.26 6.73 2.78
N ILE A 77 9.92 6.01 3.85
CA ILE A 77 8.86 6.38 4.79
C ILE A 77 9.48 6.87 6.09
N GLY A 78 9.09 8.06 6.55
CA GLY A 78 9.59 8.65 7.81
C GLY A 78 10.89 9.43 7.67
N CYS A 79 11.37 9.63 6.43
CA CYS A 79 12.58 10.38 6.10
C CYS A 79 12.37 11.32 4.92
N ASP A 80 13.36 12.17 4.69
CA ASP A 80 13.48 13.00 3.50
C ASP A 80 13.25 12.14 2.24
N PRO A 81 12.21 12.45 1.44
CA PRO A 81 11.90 11.69 0.22
C PRO A 81 12.97 11.84 -0.88
N LYS A 82 13.98 12.69 -0.67
CA LYS A 82 15.08 12.97 -1.59
C LYS A 82 14.55 13.37 -2.97
N ILE A 83 13.55 14.24 -3.00
CA ILE A 83 12.93 14.78 -4.20
C ILE A 83 13.41 16.20 -4.48
N ASP A 84 13.46 16.58 -5.75
CA ASP A 84 13.76 17.94 -6.24
C ASP A 84 12.57 18.93 -6.11
N LEU A 85 11.67 18.68 -5.15
CA LEU A 85 10.52 19.53 -4.85
C LEU A 85 10.69 20.19 -3.48
N PRO A 86 10.68 21.53 -3.39
CA PRO A 86 10.71 22.22 -2.11
C PRO A 86 9.49 21.85 -1.23
N ALA A 87 9.70 21.80 0.08
CA ALA A 87 8.66 21.55 1.09
C ALA A 87 7.96 20.18 1.01
N ALA A 88 8.62 19.17 0.45
CA ALA A 88 8.21 17.79 0.65
C ALA A 88 8.30 17.44 2.15
N SER A 89 7.29 16.76 2.68
CA SER A 89 7.26 16.36 4.09
C SER A 89 7.93 15.00 4.29
N ASP A 90 8.74 14.90 5.35
CA ASP A 90 9.37 13.67 5.82
C ASP A 90 8.34 12.66 6.40
N GLY A 91 7.08 13.07 6.55
CA GLY A 91 6.08 12.31 7.28
C GLY A 91 6.38 12.30 8.77
N PHE A 92 5.85 11.30 9.47
CA PHE A 92 6.07 11.11 10.90
C PHE A 92 5.96 9.63 11.26
N VAL A 93 7.09 9.03 11.65
CA VAL A 93 7.14 7.71 12.27
C VAL A 93 7.53 7.89 13.75
N PRO A 94 6.65 7.53 14.69
CA PRO A 94 6.93 7.64 16.12
C PRO A 94 8.15 6.82 16.53
N LYS A 95 9.09 7.48 17.24
CA LYS A 95 10.29 6.86 17.81
C LYS A 95 10.06 6.49 19.29
N PRO A 96 10.95 5.69 19.93
CA PRO A 96 10.77 5.29 21.33
C PRO A 96 10.52 6.45 22.29
N ASP A 97 11.18 7.59 22.10
CA ASP A 97 11.02 8.76 22.96
C ASP A 97 9.62 9.35 22.94
N TYR A 98 8.94 9.29 21.79
CA TYR A 98 7.54 9.69 21.68
C TYR A 98 6.66 8.89 22.67
N TYR A 99 6.83 7.57 22.69
CA TYR A 99 6.08 6.68 23.58
C TYR A 99 6.59 6.68 25.03
N ASN A 100 7.88 6.91 25.24
CA ASN A 100 8.45 7.13 26.58
C ASN A 100 7.83 8.37 27.23
N ASN A 101 7.63 9.44 26.47
CA ASN A 101 6.97 10.66 26.96
C ASN A 101 5.47 10.44 27.21
N MET A 102 4.79 9.71 26.32
CA MET A 102 3.35 9.46 26.46
C MET A 102 3.00 8.48 27.60
N TYR A 103 3.77 7.41 27.77
CA TYR A 103 3.44 6.31 28.69
C TYR A 103 4.42 6.14 29.85
N GLY A 104 5.60 6.76 29.77
CA GLY A 104 6.74 6.56 30.68
C GLY A 104 7.73 5.51 30.14
N LYS A 105 9.03 5.79 30.32
CA LYS A 105 10.11 4.86 29.92
C LYS A 105 9.92 3.48 30.56
N GLY A 106 9.99 2.43 29.73
CA GLY A 106 9.81 1.04 30.16
C GLY A 106 8.37 0.64 30.53
N LYS A 107 7.37 1.50 30.29
CA LYS A 107 5.95 1.24 30.65
C LYS A 107 5.04 0.89 29.48
N TRP A 108 5.58 0.87 28.26
CA TRP A 108 4.86 0.48 27.06
C TRP A 108 5.49 -0.77 26.45
N ILE A 109 4.68 -1.52 25.70
CA ILE A 109 5.05 -2.78 25.04
C ILE A 109 4.50 -2.76 23.62
N ALA A 110 4.87 -3.73 22.77
CA ALA A 110 4.37 -3.80 21.38
C ALA A 110 2.83 -3.74 21.27
N ASN A 111 2.11 -4.31 22.25
CA ASN A 111 0.65 -4.25 22.30
C ASN A 111 0.10 -2.84 22.57
N THR A 112 0.85 -1.98 23.25
CA THR A 112 0.46 -0.59 23.51
C THR A 112 0.33 0.18 22.20
N ILE A 113 1.21 -0.11 21.24
CA ILE A 113 1.34 0.61 19.96
C ILE A 113 0.94 -0.26 18.76
N ILE A 114 0.10 -1.28 18.98
CA ILE A 114 -0.20 -2.31 17.98
C ILE A 114 -0.83 -1.76 16.69
N SER A 115 -1.49 -0.60 16.77
CA SER A 115 -2.17 0.05 15.64
C SER A 115 -1.20 0.45 14.53
N MET A 116 0.06 0.72 14.88
CA MET A 116 1.13 1.00 13.93
C MET A 116 1.30 -0.14 12.92
N GLY A 117 1.10 -1.39 13.34
CA GLY A 117 1.18 -2.57 12.48
C GLY A 117 0.15 -2.62 11.35
N ILE A 118 -0.91 -1.80 11.40
CA ILE A 118 -1.90 -1.66 10.32
C ILE A 118 -1.93 -0.26 9.72
N GLY A 119 -0.90 0.57 10.01
CA GLY A 119 -0.79 1.94 9.52
C GLY A 119 -1.80 2.91 10.14
N GLN A 120 -2.15 2.71 11.42
CA GLN A 120 -3.05 3.57 12.19
C GLN A 120 -2.35 4.06 13.46
N GLY A 121 -2.96 5.01 14.17
CA GLY A 121 -2.38 5.62 15.36
C GLY A 121 -1.61 6.88 14.99
N GLU A 122 -0.37 6.97 15.44
CA GLU A 122 0.44 8.19 15.30
C GLU A 122 1.28 8.20 14.02
N LEU A 123 1.15 7.21 13.13
CA LEU A 123 1.86 7.18 11.84
C LEU A 123 1.31 8.23 10.87
N GLY A 124 2.16 9.12 10.37
CA GLY A 124 1.87 10.08 9.31
C GLY A 124 2.72 9.82 8.08
N THR A 125 2.11 9.67 6.90
CA THR A 125 2.84 9.51 5.63
C THR A 125 2.24 10.39 4.55
N SER A 126 3.08 10.88 3.63
CA SER A 126 2.59 11.62 2.47
C SER A 126 2.24 10.67 1.31
N PRO A 127 1.32 11.06 0.40
CA PRO A 127 1.07 10.30 -0.82
C PRO A 127 2.32 10.06 -1.67
N LEU A 128 3.29 11.00 -1.63
CA LEU A 128 4.58 10.87 -2.31
C LEU A 128 5.41 9.73 -1.73
N GLN A 129 5.54 9.65 -0.41
CA GLN A 129 6.27 8.55 0.26
C GLN A 129 5.62 7.20 -0.07
N MET A 130 4.28 7.14 -0.08
CA MET A 130 3.55 5.92 -0.45
C MET A 130 3.75 5.54 -1.92
N ALA A 131 3.80 6.51 -2.83
CA ALA A 131 4.10 6.26 -4.24
C ALA A 131 5.55 5.75 -4.43
N ASN A 132 6.50 6.35 -3.72
CA ASN A 132 7.91 5.94 -3.75
C ASN A 132 8.10 4.51 -3.20
N ALA A 133 7.53 4.21 -2.02
CA ALA A 133 7.56 2.87 -1.45
C ALA A 133 6.93 1.83 -2.40
N THR A 134 5.84 2.21 -3.08
CA THR A 134 5.19 1.35 -4.08
C THR A 134 6.08 1.13 -5.30
N ALA A 135 6.81 2.14 -5.76
CA ALA A 135 7.78 2.02 -6.86
C ALA A 135 8.93 1.08 -6.49
N ILE A 136 9.45 1.16 -5.25
CA ILE A 136 10.48 0.25 -4.75
C ILE A 136 9.97 -1.20 -4.73
N ILE A 137 8.74 -1.45 -4.26
CA ILE A 137 8.13 -2.79 -4.30
C ILE A 137 7.95 -3.27 -5.74
N ALA A 138 7.49 -2.39 -6.64
CA ALA A 138 7.32 -2.70 -8.05
C ALA A 138 8.66 -3.11 -8.69
N GLY A 139 9.74 -2.38 -8.42
CA GLY A 139 11.09 -2.66 -8.89
C GLY A 139 11.83 -3.78 -8.14
N ARG A 140 11.17 -4.51 -7.23
CA ARG A 140 11.78 -5.59 -6.42
C ARG A 140 13.00 -5.11 -5.63
N GLY A 141 12.87 -3.93 -5.04
CA GLY A 141 13.94 -3.29 -4.29
C GLY A 141 14.90 -2.48 -5.15
N ILE A 142 14.82 -2.53 -6.48
CA ILE A 142 15.60 -1.68 -7.39
C ILE A 142 14.83 -0.39 -7.68
N PHE A 143 15.45 0.76 -7.48
CA PHE A 143 14.79 2.06 -7.62
C PHE A 143 15.76 3.19 -7.94
N LYS A 144 15.20 4.35 -8.33
CA LYS A 144 15.88 5.64 -8.40
C LYS A 144 15.17 6.61 -7.47
N TYR A 145 15.86 7.62 -6.95
CA TYR A 145 15.20 8.65 -6.17
C TYR A 145 14.16 9.42 -7.01
N PRO A 146 13.00 9.76 -6.42
CA PRO A 146 11.94 10.46 -7.14
C PRO A 146 12.39 11.87 -7.53
N HIS A 147 11.97 12.33 -8.71
CA HIS A 147 12.26 13.66 -9.22
C HIS A 147 11.15 14.13 -10.17
N ILE A 148 10.97 15.45 -10.25
CA ILE A 148 10.02 16.13 -11.14
C ILE A 148 10.77 16.57 -12.40
N ALA A 149 11.92 17.22 -12.24
CA ALA A 149 12.74 17.64 -13.36
C ALA A 149 13.46 16.43 -13.94
N ARG A 150 13.26 16.17 -15.23
CA ARG A 150 13.97 15.09 -15.92
C ARG A 150 15.48 15.38 -15.87
N PRO A 151 16.31 14.53 -15.23
CA PRO A 151 17.75 14.75 -15.16
C PRO A 151 18.36 14.61 -16.56
N ASN A 152 19.48 15.30 -16.78
CA ASN A 152 20.29 15.05 -17.98
C ASN A 152 20.90 13.65 -17.86
N PRO A 153 20.57 12.68 -18.75
CA PRO A 153 21.08 11.32 -18.63
C PRO A 153 22.60 11.21 -18.80
N ALA A 154 23.26 12.23 -19.38
CA ALA A 154 24.72 12.26 -19.52
C ALA A 154 25.45 12.68 -18.23
N ASP A 155 24.73 13.22 -17.24
CA ASP A 155 25.32 13.61 -15.96
C ASP A 155 25.27 12.44 -14.97
N LEU A 156 26.31 11.60 -15.00
CA LEU A 156 26.42 10.40 -14.16
C LEU A 156 26.56 10.73 -12.67
N ASN A 157 26.93 11.97 -12.33
CA ASN A 157 27.03 12.41 -10.94
C ASN A 157 25.68 12.88 -10.38
N ASN A 158 24.66 13.03 -11.24
CA ASN A 158 23.34 13.42 -10.80
C ASN A 158 22.70 12.32 -9.95
N THR A 159 22.34 12.63 -8.71
CA THR A 159 21.78 11.64 -7.78
C THR A 159 20.50 10.97 -8.29
N TYR A 160 19.75 11.64 -9.18
CA TYR A 160 18.51 11.12 -9.77
C TYR A 160 18.74 10.16 -10.94
N ASN A 161 19.97 10.12 -11.48
CA ASN A 161 20.36 9.12 -12.49
C ASN A 161 20.82 7.81 -11.86
N LYS A 162 21.21 7.83 -10.58
CA LYS A 162 21.73 6.68 -9.86
C LYS A 162 20.64 5.65 -9.56
N THR A 163 20.99 4.38 -9.74
CA THR A 163 20.13 3.25 -9.41
C THR A 163 20.57 2.66 -8.08
N HIS A 164 19.59 2.36 -7.24
CA HIS A 164 19.78 1.81 -5.91
C HIS A 164 19.10 0.45 -5.78
N ARG A 165 19.60 -0.42 -4.90
CA ARG A 165 18.98 -1.70 -4.55
C ARG A 165 18.88 -1.86 -3.05
N LEU A 166 17.70 -2.31 -2.58
CA LEU A 166 17.54 -2.80 -1.22
C LEU A 166 18.14 -4.20 -1.08
N LYS A 167 18.88 -4.43 0.01
CA LYS A 167 19.41 -5.75 0.39
C LYS A 167 18.32 -6.67 0.96
N ILE A 168 17.30 -6.95 0.15
CA ILE A 168 16.18 -7.85 0.45
C ILE A 168 16.05 -8.83 -0.71
N ASP A 169 15.97 -10.12 -0.42
CA ASP A 169 15.82 -11.14 -1.47
C ASP A 169 14.53 -10.96 -2.27
N ASP A 170 14.64 -11.11 -3.59
CA ASP A 170 13.54 -10.96 -4.56
C ASP A 170 12.33 -11.86 -4.22
N GLN A 171 12.56 -13.04 -3.62
CA GLN A 171 11.50 -13.96 -3.20
C GLN A 171 10.46 -13.32 -2.27
N TYR A 172 10.88 -12.37 -1.43
CA TYR A 172 9.98 -11.69 -0.51
C TYR A 172 9.11 -10.69 -1.25
N PHE A 173 9.69 -9.91 -2.17
CA PHE A 173 8.93 -9.01 -3.03
C PHE A 173 7.94 -9.76 -3.93
N GLU A 174 8.28 -10.95 -4.41
CA GLU A 174 7.35 -11.79 -5.19
C GLU A 174 6.14 -12.21 -4.37
N SER A 175 6.32 -12.60 -3.10
CA SER A 175 5.19 -12.92 -2.22
C SER A 175 4.28 -11.70 -1.99
N ILE A 176 4.87 -10.51 -1.81
CA ILE A 176 4.11 -9.26 -1.65
C ILE A 176 3.34 -8.93 -2.93
N THR A 177 4.02 -8.97 -4.07
CA THR A 177 3.44 -8.63 -5.38
C THR A 177 2.30 -9.57 -5.75
N ASN A 178 2.45 -10.88 -5.55
CA ASN A 178 1.37 -11.85 -5.74
C ASN A 178 0.18 -11.56 -4.80
N GLY A 179 0.44 -11.11 -3.58
CA GLY A 179 -0.61 -10.62 -2.67
C GLY A 179 -1.33 -9.39 -3.21
N MET A 180 -0.59 -8.40 -3.72
CA MET A 180 -1.12 -7.15 -4.29
C MET A 180 -1.93 -7.38 -5.57
N GLU A 181 -1.53 -8.31 -6.44
CA GLU A 181 -2.35 -8.72 -7.60
C GLU A 181 -3.65 -9.39 -7.13
N LYS A 182 -3.58 -10.26 -6.12
CA LYS A 182 -4.76 -10.92 -5.55
C LYS A 182 -5.74 -9.94 -4.94
N VAL A 183 -5.30 -8.81 -4.40
CA VAL A 183 -6.19 -7.73 -3.95
C VAL A 183 -7.09 -7.25 -5.10
N MET A 184 -6.55 -7.13 -6.31
CA MET A 184 -7.28 -6.67 -7.50
C MET A 184 -8.17 -7.76 -8.08
N THR A 185 -7.70 -9.01 -8.15
CA THR A 185 -8.42 -10.10 -8.84
C THR A 185 -9.48 -10.77 -7.97
N GLN A 186 -9.24 -10.88 -6.65
CA GLN A 186 -10.02 -11.72 -5.73
C GLN A 186 -10.34 -11.02 -4.40
N GLY A 187 -9.57 -10.00 -4.03
CA GLY A 187 -9.63 -9.37 -2.73
C GLY A 187 -10.38 -8.04 -2.71
N THR A 188 -9.92 -7.17 -1.82
CA THR A 188 -10.62 -5.92 -1.46
C THR A 188 -10.80 -4.91 -2.62
N ALA A 189 -10.03 -4.99 -3.70
CA ALA A 189 -10.11 -4.07 -4.84
C ALA A 189 -10.77 -4.68 -6.09
N LYS A 190 -11.55 -5.76 -5.95
CA LYS A 190 -12.20 -6.44 -7.08
C LYS A 190 -13.04 -5.51 -7.97
N ASN A 191 -13.63 -4.46 -7.41
CA ASN A 191 -14.40 -3.47 -8.17
C ASN A 191 -13.54 -2.65 -9.15
N ALA A 192 -12.23 -2.56 -8.90
CA ALA A 192 -11.26 -1.87 -9.73
C ALA A 192 -10.55 -2.81 -10.72
N TYR A 193 -10.88 -4.10 -10.74
CA TYR A 193 -10.30 -5.08 -11.66
C TYR A 193 -10.45 -4.65 -13.12
N THR A 194 -9.45 -5.03 -13.91
CA THR A 194 -9.40 -4.84 -15.35
C THR A 194 -8.76 -6.09 -15.98
N PRO A 195 -9.37 -6.69 -17.02
CA PRO A 195 -8.74 -7.79 -17.75
C PRO A 195 -7.68 -7.31 -18.76
N TYR A 196 -7.49 -5.99 -18.87
CA TYR A 196 -6.66 -5.36 -19.88
C TYR A 196 -5.25 -5.01 -19.40
N LEU A 197 -5.01 -5.12 -18.09
CA LEU A 197 -3.75 -4.75 -17.46
C LEU A 197 -3.57 -5.54 -16.16
N GLU A 198 -2.41 -6.14 -15.98
CA GLU A 198 -2.05 -6.84 -14.74
C GLU A 198 -1.71 -5.82 -13.64
N VAL A 199 -2.73 -5.39 -12.89
CA VAL A 199 -2.57 -4.42 -11.81
C VAL A 199 -2.23 -5.11 -10.49
N CYS A 200 -1.19 -4.64 -9.82
CA CYS A 200 -0.91 -4.96 -8.42
C CYS A 200 -1.29 -3.77 -7.55
N GLY A 201 -2.11 -3.98 -6.52
CA GLY A 201 -2.52 -2.87 -5.67
C GLY A 201 -2.88 -3.25 -4.25
N LYS A 202 -3.11 -2.22 -3.43
CA LYS A 202 -3.58 -2.37 -2.06
C LYS A 202 -4.50 -1.21 -1.70
N THR A 203 -5.70 -1.55 -1.22
CA THR A 203 -6.64 -0.58 -0.66
C THR A 203 -6.20 -0.14 0.74
N GLY A 204 -6.56 1.08 1.12
CA GLY A 204 -6.48 1.56 2.49
C GLY A 204 -7.73 2.37 2.85
N THR A 205 -7.97 2.49 4.15
CA THR A 205 -9.01 3.33 4.72
C THR A 205 -8.37 4.06 5.90
N ALA A 206 -8.05 5.34 5.72
CA ALA A 206 -7.53 6.16 6.83
C ALA A 206 -8.72 6.74 7.60
N GLN A 207 -8.72 6.52 8.92
CA GLN A 207 -9.82 6.96 9.77
C GLN A 207 -9.82 8.47 9.88
N ASN A 208 -10.97 9.09 9.64
CA ASN A 208 -11.14 10.52 9.82
C ASN A 208 -12.07 10.77 11.01
N PRO A 209 -11.59 11.27 12.17
CA PRO A 209 -12.44 11.55 13.31
C PRO A 209 -13.45 12.70 13.05
N HIS A 210 -13.24 13.48 12.00
CA HIS A 210 -14.05 14.65 11.65
C HIS A 210 -14.99 14.41 10.45
N GLY A 211 -15.09 13.19 9.92
CA GLY A 211 -15.89 12.94 8.73
C GLY A 211 -15.88 11.48 8.28
N LYS A 212 -16.07 11.27 6.97
CA LYS A 212 -15.87 9.95 6.38
C LYS A 212 -14.39 9.66 6.30
N ASP A 213 -14.05 8.39 6.45
CA ASP A 213 -12.70 7.88 6.20
C ASP A 213 -12.19 8.32 4.82
N HIS A 214 -10.87 8.39 4.66
CA HIS A 214 -10.25 8.67 3.37
C HIS A 214 -10.07 7.39 2.58
N SER A 215 -10.49 7.43 1.31
CA SER A 215 -10.37 6.31 0.39
C SER A 215 -8.95 6.29 -0.17
N LEU A 216 -8.15 5.31 0.25
CA LEU A 216 -6.75 5.20 -0.14
C LEU A 216 -6.52 4.01 -1.06
N PHE A 217 -5.56 4.17 -1.97
CA PHE A 217 -5.05 3.09 -2.79
C PHE A 217 -3.61 3.35 -3.18
N VAL A 218 -2.79 2.30 -3.14
CA VAL A 218 -1.50 2.27 -3.82
C VAL A 218 -1.47 1.13 -4.82
N GLY A 219 -0.73 1.27 -5.90
CA GLY A 219 -0.55 0.18 -6.84
C GLY A 219 0.47 0.47 -7.92
N PHE A 220 0.81 -0.55 -8.69
CA PHE A 220 1.67 -0.46 -9.85
C PHE A 220 1.20 -1.39 -10.95
N ALA A 221 1.62 -1.07 -12.18
CA ALA A 221 1.32 -1.87 -13.35
C ALA A 221 2.35 -1.67 -14.48
N PRO A 222 2.49 -2.64 -15.39
CA PRO A 222 2.03 -4.03 -15.25
C PRO A 222 2.75 -4.76 -14.09
N LYS A 223 2.21 -5.91 -13.64
CA LYS A 223 2.82 -6.73 -12.58
C LYS A 223 4.28 -7.08 -12.89
N ASN A 224 4.51 -7.47 -14.14
CA ASN A 224 5.81 -7.79 -14.70
C ASN A 224 6.30 -6.60 -15.53
N ASN A 225 7.58 -6.22 -15.39
CA ASN A 225 8.16 -5.03 -16.04
C ASN A 225 7.33 -3.74 -15.78
N PRO A 226 7.15 -3.35 -14.51
CA PRO A 226 6.28 -2.24 -14.13
C PRO A 226 6.73 -0.92 -14.77
N LYS A 227 5.75 -0.14 -15.22
CA LYS A 227 5.96 1.15 -15.91
C LYS A 227 5.37 2.34 -15.17
N ILE A 228 4.49 2.10 -14.20
CA ILE A 228 3.85 3.11 -13.38
C ILE A 228 3.63 2.58 -11.97
N ALA A 229 3.88 3.43 -10.97
CA ALA A 229 3.44 3.27 -9.59
C ALA A 229 2.61 4.49 -9.20
N ILE A 230 1.55 4.29 -8.42
CA ILE A 230 0.59 5.34 -8.06
C ILE A 230 0.19 5.24 -6.59
N SER A 231 -0.06 6.41 -5.98
CA SER A 231 -0.71 6.58 -4.69
C SER A 231 -1.90 7.52 -4.88
N VAL A 232 -3.08 7.07 -4.46
CA VAL A 232 -4.34 7.80 -4.61
C VAL A 232 -4.96 7.99 -3.23
N ILE A 233 -5.28 9.23 -2.91
CA ILE A 233 -6.09 9.61 -1.76
C ILE A 233 -7.32 10.36 -2.27
N VAL A 234 -8.50 9.93 -1.82
CA VAL A 234 -9.73 10.69 -1.96
C VAL A 234 -10.24 10.99 -0.56
N GLU A 235 -10.02 12.22 -0.12
CA GLU A 235 -10.47 12.69 1.17
C GLU A 235 -11.98 12.53 1.32
N ASN A 236 -12.41 12.02 2.46
CA ASN A 236 -13.81 11.72 2.77
C ASN A 236 -14.50 10.76 1.78
N GLY A 237 -13.72 10.01 1.00
CA GLY A 237 -14.20 9.03 0.03
C GLY A 237 -14.74 7.74 0.64
N GLY A 238 -14.57 7.51 1.93
CA GLY A 238 -14.95 6.25 2.58
C GLY A 238 -13.95 5.13 2.25
N TRP A 239 -14.45 4.00 1.74
CA TRP A 239 -13.64 2.80 1.56
C TRP A 239 -12.67 2.95 0.39
N GLY A 240 -11.42 2.48 0.53
CA GLY A 240 -10.41 2.47 -0.54
C GLY A 240 -10.88 1.83 -1.85
N ALA A 241 -11.76 0.82 -1.75
CA ALA A 241 -12.32 0.09 -2.88
C ALA A 241 -13.32 0.89 -3.72
N ASP A 242 -13.93 1.95 -3.17
CA ASP A 242 -15.00 2.69 -3.81
C ASP A 242 -14.48 3.73 -4.81
N TYR A 243 -13.39 4.42 -4.44
CA TYR A 243 -12.82 5.52 -5.22
C TYR A 243 -11.34 5.34 -5.49
N GLY A 244 -10.50 5.24 -4.44
CA GLY A 244 -9.04 5.19 -4.58
C GLY A 244 -8.59 4.10 -5.55
N ALA A 245 -9.05 2.87 -5.36
CA ALA A 245 -8.70 1.74 -6.22
C ALA A 245 -9.21 1.89 -7.66
N VAL A 246 -10.45 2.37 -7.82
CA VAL A 246 -11.06 2.55 -9.14
C VAL A 246 -10.29 3.61 -9.92
N ILE A 247 -10.07 4.79 -9.32
CA ILE A 247 -9.29 5.88 -9.92
C ILE A 247 -7.88 5.42 -10.24
N GLY A 248 -7.18 4.80 -9.29
CA GLY A 248 -5.82 4.30 -9.50
C GLY A 248 -5.73 3.32 -10.67
N SER A 249 -6.66 2.35 -10.73
CA SER A 249 -6.70 1.39 -11.84
C SER A 249 -6.99 2.04 -13.19
N LEU A 250 -7.84 3.07 -13.25
CA LEU A 250 -8.17 3.78 -14.48
C LEU A 250 -7.00 4.64 -14.97
N VAL A 251 -6.30 5.33 -14.06
CA VAL A 251 -5.11 6.10 -14.40
C VAL A 251 -4.03 5.16 -14.96
N MET A 252 -3.79 4.02 -14.32
CA MET A 252 -2.83 3.03 -14.83
C MET A 252 -3.25 2.45 -16.18
N ASP A 253 -4.53 2.09 -16.35
CA ASP A 253 -5.05 1.61 -17.65
C ASP A 253 -4.79 2.63 -18.76
N LYS A 254 -5.13 3.89 -18.51
CA LYS A 254 -4.99 4.97 -19.50
C LYS A 254 -3.53 5.30 -19.78
N TYR A 255 -2.67 5.26 -18.77
CA TYR A 255 -1.24 5.51 -18.96
C TYR A 255 -0.57 4.42 -19.80
N ILE A 256 -0.93 3.15 -19.58
CA ILE A 256 -0.31 2.02 -20.28
C ILE A 256 -0.88 1.83 -21.68
N ASN A 257 -2.20 2.00 -21.85
CA ASN A 257 -2.89 1.69 -23.11
C ASN A 257 -3.29 2.92 -23.92
N ASP A 258 -2.90 4.13 -23.48
CA ASP A 258 -3.35 5.45 -23.96
C ASP A 258 -4.87 5.70 -23.89
N THR A 259 -5.67 4.69 -23.57
CA THR A 259 -7.13 4.71 -23.62
C THR A 259 -7.73 3.79 -22.57
N ILE A 260 -8.98 4.07 -22.14
CA ILE A 260 -9.75 3.19 -21.27
C ILE A 260 -10.50 2.15 -22.11
N MET A 261 -10.08 0.89 -22.00
CA MET A 261 -10.64 -0.23 -22.77
C MET A 261 -11.88 -0.84 -22.10
N GLY A 262 -12.88 -1.21 -22.89
CA GLY A 262 -14.08 -1.92 -22.42
C GLY A 262 -15.21 -1.02 -21.92
N GLY A 263 -16.46 -1.44 -22.17
CA GLY A 263 -17.66 -0.67 -21.80
C GLY A 263 -17.80 -0.44 -20.30
N HIS A 264 -17.54 -1.47 -19.48
CA HIS A 264 -17.61 -1.36 -18.02
C HIS A 264 -16.57 -0.38 -17.45
N ARG A 265 -15.32 -0.41 -17.95
CA ARG A 265 -14.26 0.49 -17.48
C ARG A 265 -14.60 1.95 -17.82
N ARG A 266 -15.10 2.22 -19.04
CA ARG A 266 -15.58 3.56 -19.43
C ARG A 266 -16.77 4.03 -18.60
N TYR A 267 -17.66 3.11 -18.19
CA TYR A 267 -18.72 3.45 -17.24
C TYR A 267 -18.12 3.87 -15.88
N LEU A 268 -17.14 3.14 -15.35
CA LEU A 268 -16.46 3.50 -14.10
C LEU A 268 -15.75 4.85 -14.21
N GLU A 269 -15.03 5.11 -15.30
CA GLU A 269 -14.40 6.43 -15.56
C GLU A 269 -15.44 7.55 -15.53
N ASN A 270 -16.53 7.40 -16.28
CA ASN A 270 -17.61 8.39 -16.28
C ASN A 270 -18.25 8.56 -14.90
N LYS A 271 -18.41 7.47 -14.14
CA LYS A 271 -18.90 7.53 -12.76
C LYS A 271 -17.96 8.35 -11.88
N MET A 272 -16.64 8.11 -11.94
CA MET A 272 -15.66 8.84 -11.14
C MET A 272 -15.64 10.32 -11.50
N ILE A 273 -15.64 10.67 -12.79
CA ILE A 273 -15.65 12.07 -13.27
C ILE A 273 -16.91 12.81 -12.82
N LYS A 274 -18.07 12.14 -12.79
CA LYS A 274 -19.36 12.76 -12.43
C LYS A 274 -19.67 12.74 -10.94
N THR A 275 -18.88 12.03 -10.13
CA THR A 275 -19.15 11.93 -8.69
C THR A 275 -18.78 13.25 -8.01
N ASP A 276 -19.72 13.80 -7.25
CA ASP A 276 -19.50 14.94 -6.38
C ASP A 276 -19.54 14.50 -4.90
N LEU A 277 -18.38 14.52 -4.25
CA LEU A 277 -18.23 14.20 -2.82
C LEU A 277 -18.33 15.44 -1.91
N ILE A 278 -18.35 16.64 -2.49
CA ILE A 278 -18.37 17.92 -1.77
C ILE A 278 -19.83 18.27 -1.41
N TYR A 279 -20.77 18.12 -2.34
CA TYR A 279 -22.16 18.56 -2.17
C TYR A 279 -23.02 17.71 -1.23
N ASN A 280 -22.65 16.45 -0.99
CA ASN A 280 -23.31 15.59 0.00
C ASN A 280 -23.07 16.04 1.47
N ARG A 281 -22.38 17.17 1.71
CA ARG A 281 -22.29 17.83 3.02
C ARG A 281 -23.45 18.77 3.35
N ARG A 282 -24.31 19.14 2.39
CA ARG A 282 -25.37 20.17 2.57
C ARG A 282 -26.76 19.59 2.90
N SER A 283 -26.90 18.79 3.95
CA SER A 283 -28.24 18.48 4.49
C SER A 283 -28.42 18.79 5.98
N SER A 284 -27.53 19.60 6.58
CA SER A 284 -27.72 20.04 7.98
C SER A 284 -27.15 21.42 8.32
N PHE A 285 -26.86 22.30 7.35
CA PHE A 285 -26.40 23.67 7.64
C PHE A 285 -27.17 24.68 6.79
N ASP A 286 -27.96 25.52 7.46
CA ASP A 286 -28.72 26.63 6.88
C ASP A 286 -27.77 27.81 6.64
N TYR A 287 -27.65 28.25 5.39
CA TYR A 287 -26.75 29.33 4.95
C TYR A 287 -27.33 30.73 5.16
N SER A 288 -28.40 30.87 5.96
CA SER A 288 -29.09 32.15 6.19
C SER A 288 -28.45 33.04 7.28
N SER A 289 -27.46 32.53 8.03
CA SER A 289 -26.81 33.27 9.12
C SER A 289 -25.41 33.75 8.70
N TRP A 290 -25.14 35.05 8.84
CA TRP A 290 -23.80 35.63 8.61
C TRP A 290 -22.81 35.31 9.75
N ASP A 291 -23.27 34.67 10.82
CA ASP A 291 -22.47 34.36 12.01
C ASP A 291 -21.54 33.15 11.79
N ASP A 292 -21.86 32.26 10.83
CA ASP A 292 -21.09 31.03 10.58
C ASP A 292 -19.82 31.23 9.73
N MET A 293 -19.69 32.37 9.04
CA MET A 293 -18.47 32.70 8.28
C MET A 293 -17.31 33.15 9.17
N ALA A 294 -17.59 33.65 10.38
CA ALA A 294 -16.56 34.02 11.34
C ALA A 294 -15.85 32.78 11.92
N LEU A 295 -16.60 31.69 12.13
CA LEU A 295 -16.09 30.42 12.68
C LEU A 295 -15.06 29.73 11.78
N ILE A 296 -15.18 29.88 10.45
CA ILE A 296 -14.22 29.30 9.49
C ILE A 296 -12.89 30.08 9.52
N SER A 297 -12.94 31.40 9.72
CA SER A 297 -11.73 32.23 9.79
C SER A 297 -10.98 32.05 11.11
N ASP A 298 -11.70 31.82 12.21
CA ASP A 298 -11.09 31.55 13.51
C ASP A 298 -10.48 30.14 13.56
N TYR A 299 -11.05 29.15 12.87
CA TYR A 299 -10.48 27.79 12.81
C TYR A 299 -9.17 27.72 12.02
N ALA A 300 -9.06 28.48 10.93
CA ALA A 300 -7.83 28.57 10.14
C ALA A 300 -6.68 29.27 10.91
N ASN A 301 -7.03 30.16 11.85
CA ASN A 301 -6.06 30.93 12.64
C ASN A 301 -5.78 30.37 14.05
N SER A 302 -6.60 29.44 14.56
CA SER A 302 -6.47 28.89 15.92
C SER A 302 -5.90 27.48 16.00
N SER A 303 -5.55 26.84 14.87
CA SER A 303 -4.78 25.60 14.91
C SER A 303 -3.43 25.87 15.57
N PRO A 304 -3.14 25.33 16.76
CA PRO A 304 -1.82 25.48 17.35
C PRO A 304 -0.87 24.72 16.44
N SER A 305 0.07 25.43 15.82
CA SER A 305 1.29 24.81 15.33
C SER A 305 2.04 24.33 16.56
N VAL A 306 1.78 23.08 16.96
CA VAL A 306 2.57 22.43 18.01
C VAL A 306 3.95 22.20 17.41
N LYS A 307 4.84 23.16 17.62
CA LYS A 307 6.28 22.96 17.43
C LYS A 307 6.74 22.02 18.54
N PHE A 308 6.86 20.74 18.21
CA PHE A 308 7.65 19.83 19.03
C PHE A 308 9.11 20.17 18.76
N GLU A 309 9.77 20.84 19.69
CA GLU A 309 11.23 20.80 19.78
C GLU A 309 11.59 19.38 20.24
N ILE A 310 11.81 18.49 19.27
CA ILE A 310 12.44 17.19 19.50
C ILE A 310 13.93 17.49 19.58
N SER A 311 14.60 17.11 20.66
CA SER A 311 16.06 17.21 20.74
C SER A 311 16.66 16.24 19.72
N ASP A 312 17.23 16.76 18.65
CA ASP A 312 17.86 15.99 17.57
C ASP A 312 19.10 15.20 18.05
N ASP A 313 19.68 15.58 19.19
CA ASP A 313 20.99 15.11 19.64
C ASP A 313 21.02 13.65 20.16
N VAL A 314 19.87 13.04 20.49
CA VAL A 314 19.82 11.67 21.07
C VAL A 314 19.57 10.60 20.00
N GLN A 315 19.42 10.98 18.73
CA GLN A 315 18.85 10.08 17.71
C GLN A 315 19.88 9.56 16.72
N GLN A 316 20.80 10.39 16.22
CA GLN A 316 21.67 10.00 15.12
C GLN A 316 22.62 8.84 15.47
N GLU A 317 23.19 8.83 16.68
CA GLU A 317 24.11 7.78 17.15
C GLU A 317 23.44 6.41 17.24
N ASP A 318 22.19 6.33 17.72
CA ASP A 318 21.43 5.06 17.81
C ASP A 318 21.10 4.52 16.40
N TYR A 319 20.77 5.40 15.44
CA TYR A 319 20.58 4.99 14.05
C TYR A 319 21.87 4.55 13.38
N ASP A 320 22.97 5.24 13.65
CA ASP A 320 24.27 4.92 13.07
C ASP A 320 24.80 3.59 13.63
N LEU A 321 24.58 3.30 14.91
CA LEU A 321 24.87 1.99 15.53
C LEU A 321 24.02 0.86 14.93
N ILE A 322 22.71 1.09 14.77
CA ILE A 322 21.82 0.11 14.10
C ILE A 322 22.24 -0.10 12.64
N ARG A 323 22.66 0.96 11.94
CA ARG A 323 23.15 0.88 10.55
C ARG A 323 24.52 0.21 10.44
N GLU A 324 25.42 0.40 11.41
CA GLU A 324 26.70 -0.31 11.47
C GLU A 324 26.48 -1.81 11.69
N GLU A 325 25.50 -2.20 12.52
CA GLU A 325 25.18 -3.61 12.78
C GLU A 325 24.48 -4.28 11.58
N LEU A 326 23.59 -3.57 10.89
CA LEU A 326 22.84 -4.08 9.74
C LEU A 326 23.56 -3.91 8.39
N GLY A 327 24.61 -3.09 8.34
CA GLY A 327 25.21 -2.57 7.11
C GLY A 327 24.30 -1.58 6.38
N ASP A 328 24.83 -0.84 5.40
CA ASP A 328 24.00 0.04 4.55
C ASP A 328 22.96 -0.83 3.81
N PRO A 329 21.66 -0.68 4.09
CA PRO A 329 20.63 -1.51 3.49
C PRO A 329 20.37 -1.16 2.02
N ILE A 330 20.94 -0.05 1.54
CA ILE A 330 20.82 0.45 0.18
C ILE A 330 22.20 0.40 -0.48
N GLU A 331 22.31 -0.29 -1.62
CA GLU A 331 23.52 -0.26 -2.44
C GLU A 331 23.28 0.51 -3.73
N GLU A 332 24.23 1.36 -4.14
CA GLU A 332 24.24 1.95 -5.48
C GLU A 332 24.68 0.88 -6.49
N ILE A 333 23.86 0.61 -7.50
CA ILE A 333 24.19 -0.33 -8.57
C ILE A 333 25.03 0.40 -9.63
N PRO A 334 26.25 -0.05 -9.94
CA PRO A 334 27.06 0.52 -11.02
C PRO A 334 26.35 0.36 -12.38
N GLU A 335 26.44 1.38 -13.24
CA GLU A 335 25.75 1.43 -14.55
C GLU A 335 26.12 0.28 -15.52
N ASN A 336 27.21 -0.44 -15.28
CA ASN A 336 27.68 -1.54 -16.13
C ASN A 336 27.19 -2.93 -15.70
N THR A 337 26.20 -3.00 -14.82
CA THR A 337 25.61 -4.29 -14.43
C THR A 337 24.56 -4.68 -15.48
N PRO A 338 24.71 -5.81 -16.21
CA PRO A 338 23.74 -6.22 -17.21
C PRO A 338 22.34 -6.31 -16.59
N ASP A 339 21.37 -5.71 -17.26
CA ASP A 339 19.96 -5.75 -16.85
C ASP A 339 19.44 -7.18 -17.01
N ASN A 340 19.59 -8.01 -15.97
CA ASN A 340 19.12 -9.40 -15.97
C ASN A 340 17.58 -9.51 -15.96
N ASN A 341 16.86 -8.41 -16.20
CA ASN A 341 15.41 -8.36 -16.35
C ASN A 341 14.91 -8.65 -17.78
N GLU A 342 15.77 -9.10 -18.70
CA GLU A 342 15.30 -9.85 -19.88
C GLU A 342 14.80 -11.23 -19.46
N SER A 343 13.61 -11.25 -18.84
CA SER A 343 12.75 -12.42 -18.92
C SER A 343 12.49 -12.71 -20.40
N GLN A 344 12.89 -13.90 -20.84
CA GLN A 344 12.68 -14.42 -22.20
C GLN A 344 11.26 -14.08 -22.69
N PRO A 345 11.08 -13.64 -23.95
CA PRO A 345 9.75 -13.34 -24.46
C PRO A 345 8.87 -14.58 -24.31
N ALA A 346 7.69 -14.39 -23.72
CA ALA A 346 6.70 -15.44 -23.58
C ALA A 346 6.45 -16.10 -24.94
N SER A 347 6.50 -17.44 -24.96
CA SER A 347 6.10 -18.23 -26.13
C SER A 347 4.73 -17.75 -26.64
N PRO A 348 4.53 -17.64 -27.96
CA PRO A 348 3.24 -17.24 -28.50
C PRO A 348 2.13 -18.18 -27.99
N PRO A 349 0.91 -17.69 -27.77
CA PRO A 349 -0.19 -18.52 -27.29
C PRO A 349 -0.40 -19.70 -28.26
N PRO A 350 -0.72 -20.91 -27.75
CA PRO A 350 -0.99 -22.04 -28.60
C PRO A 350 -2.12 -21.69 -29.57
N SER A 351 -1.86 -21.90 -30.86
CA SER A 351 -2.84 -21.75 -31.94
C SER A 351 -4.12 -22.49 -31.59
N ALA A 352 -5.27 -21.81 -31.77
CA ALA A 352 -6.58 -22.35 -31.51
C ALA A 352 -6.74 -23.75 -32.15
N PRO A 353 -7.33 -24.74 -31.45
CA PRO A 353 -7.56 -26.05 -32.03
C PRO A 353 -8.50 -25.92 -33.24
N PRO A 354 -8.28 -26.72 -34.30
CA PRO A 354 -9.12 -26.67 -35.49
C PRO A 354 -10.57 -27.01 -35.11
N THR A 355 -11.49 -26.15 -35.56
CA THR A 355 -12.93 -26.37 -35.45
C THR A 355 -13.30 -27.62 -36.25
N THR A 356 -13.61 -28.71 -35.55
CA THR A 356 -14.30 -29.85 -36.13
C THR A 356 -15.73 -29.44 -36.52
N PRO A 357 -16.18 -29.68 -37.76
CA PRO A 357 -17.54 -29.37 -38.17
C PRO A 357 -18.52 -30.31 -37.46
N GLN A 358 -19.55 -29.75 -36.83
CA GLN A 358 -20.67 -30.53 -36.32
C GLN A 358 -21.41 -31.22 -37.49
N PRO A 359 -21.71 -32.53 -37.39
CA PRO A 359 -22.62 -33.14 -38.34
C PRO A 359 -24.06 -32.73 -38.02
N ALA A 360 -24.77 -32.28 -39.05
CA ALA A 360 -26.22 -32.16 -39.03
C ALA A 360 -26.84 -33.53 -38.74
N ASN A 361 -27.82 -33.59 -37.85
CA ASN A 361 -28.68 -34.76 -37.75
C ASN A 361 -30.16 -34.35 -37.70
N ASP A 362 -30.81 -34.77 -38.77
CA ASP A 362 -32.25 -34.84 -38.96
C ASP A 362 -32.93 -35.76 -37.93
N LYS A 363 -34.20 -35.45 -37.71
CA LYS A 363 -35.18 -36.15 -36.87
C LYS A 363 -35.15 -37.68 -37.04
N LYS A 364 -35.31 -38.41 -35.93
CA LYS A 364 -36.38 -39.43 -35.76
C LYS A 364 -36.55 -39.93 -34.31
N GLN A 365 -37.80 -40.33 -34.06
CA GLN A 365 -38.47 -40.80 -32.84
C GLN A 365 -37.74 -41.88 -32.02
N GLY A 366 -37.99 -41.90 -30.71
CA GLY A 366 -37.74 -43.07 -29.86
C GLY A 366 -37.89 -42.79 -28.37
N ASN A 367 -39.04 -43.20 -27.82
CA ASN A 367 -39.41 -43.24 -26.42
C ASN A 367 -38.40 -44.07 -25.58
N ILE A 368 -38.20 -43.74 -24.29
CA ILE A 368 -38.16 -44.66 -23.11
C ILE A 368 -37.68 -43.89 -21.86
N GLY A 369 -38.59 -43.75 -20.89
CA GLY A 369 -38.41 -44.08 -19.47
C GLY A 369 -37.21 -43.52 -18.70
N GLY A 370 -37.49 -42.56 -17.81
CA GLY A 370 -36.56 -42.10 -16.78
C GLY A 370 -36.33 -43.13 -15.66
N GLY A 371 -35.16 -43.04 -15.05
CA GLY A 371 -34.76 -43.76 -13.85
C GLY A 371 -33.66 -43.00 -13.09
N THR A 372 -34.04 -42.53 -11.90
CA THR A 372 -33.28 -42.45 -10.63
C THR A 372 -31.94 -41.69 -10.54
N GLU A 373 -32.01 -40.60 -9.75
CA GLU A 373 -31.14 -40.19 -8.62
C GLU A 373 -29.71 -40.75 -8.52
N PHE A 374 -28.73 -39.84 -8.47
CA PHE A 374 -27.88 -39.55 -7.30
C PHE A 374 -27.39 -38.10 -7.33
#